data_AF-A0A0N0VF62-F1
#
_entry.id   AF-A0A0N0VF62-F1
#
_cell.length_a   1.000
_cell.length_b   1.000
_cell.length_c   1.000
_cell.angle_alpha   90.00
_cell.angle_beta   90.00
_cell.angle_gamma   90.00
#
_symmetry.space_group_name_H-M   'P 1'
#
loop_
_entity.id
_entity.type
_entity.pdbx_description
1 polymer ?
#
loop_
_entity_poly.entity_id
_entity_poly.type
_entity_poly.pdbx_seq_one_letter_code
_entity_poly.pdbx_strand_id
1 'polypeptide(L)'
;MLRFGRVLLAEATTINSSTASASGRLIRIRKKSKWIDRRSTRVPHNGKDIWYFGDQPSCALCHVRFRYKQDYEAHKESELHVNRLRWVETMTWWRETGEPAYLKAANEQWAWFEEKVLPRKAQEMHCSLEEARRLYRQSVMTETPTWHRPLQCPTVKQEVREPRDQRWPSSPKW
;
A
#
# COMPACT_ATOMS: atom_id res chain seq x y z
N MET A 1 -17.22 24.43 -19.32
CA MET A 1 -18.09 24.20 -18.14
C MET A 1 -18.05 22.70 -17.85
N LEU A 2 -17.05 22.17 -17.14
CA LEU A 2 -16.90 22.05 -15.69
C LEU A 2 -18.10 21.43 -14.95
N ARG A 3 -17.78 20.38 -14.15
CA ARG A 3 -18.48 19.77 -13.00
C ARG A 3 -19.31 18.51 -13.28
N PHE A 4 -19.19 17.39 -12.56
CA PHE A 4 -18.43 17.01 -11.35
C PHE A 4 -18.26 15.47 -11.30
N GLY A 5 -17.19 15.02 -10.66
CA GLY A 5 -16.81 13.61 -10.54
C GLY A 5 -17.77 12.78 -9.67
N ARG A 6 -17.99 11.54 -10.12
CA ARG A 6 -18.64 10.49 -9.34
C ARG A 6 -17.62 9.88 -8.38
N VAL A 7 -17.71 10.26 -7.11
CA VAL A 7 -17.12 9.50 -6.00
C VAL A 7 -18.03 8.30 -5.75
N LEU A 8 -17.53 7.09 -5.96
CA LEU A 8 -18.21 5.86 -5.56
C LEU A 8 -18.08 5.73 -4.03
N LEU A 9 -19.15 6.06 -3.31
CA LEU A 9 -19.27 5.78 -1.87
C LEU A 9 -19.83 4.36 -1.69
N ALA A 10 -19.12 3.53 -0.93
CA ALA A 10 -19.53 2.16 -0.65
C ALA A 10 -20.63 2.09 0.44
N GLU A 11 -21.55 1.15 0.26
CA GLU A 11 -22.75 0.93 1.08
C GLU A 11 -22.42 0.26 2.43
N ALA A 12 -23.05 0.73 3.53
CA ALA A 12 -22.82 0.26 4.89
C ALA A 12 -23.69 -0.98 5.22
N THR A 13 -23.09 -2.01 5.83
CA THR A 13 -23.80 -3.24 6.24
C THR A 13 -24.12 -3.21 7.75
N THR A 14 -25.38 -3.49 8.13
CA THR A 14 -25.88 -3.47 9.53
C THR A 14 -26.32 -4.87 10.00
N ILE A 15 -26.16 -5.17 11.30
CA ILE A 15 -26.57 -6.44 11.94
C ILE A 15 -27.54 -6.17 13.10
N ASN A 16 -28.72 -6.81 13.10
CA ASN A 16 -29.79 -6.63 14.09
C ASN A 16 -29.68 -7.63 15.26
N SER A 17 -29.89 -7.15 16.49
CA SER A 17 -29.93 -7.96 17.73
C SER A 17 -31.28 -7.81 18.43
N SER A 18 -32.21 -8.76 18.21
CA SER A 18 -33.51 -8.77 18.88
C SER A 18 -33.84 -10.16 19.42
N THR A 19 -33.64 -10.37 20.73
CA THR A 19 -34.31 -11.41 21.55
C THR A 19 -33.92 -11.26 23.02
N ALA A 20 -34.73 -10.57 23.84
CA ALA A 20 -34.73 -10.73 25.31
C ALA A 20 -36.01 -10.14 25.95
N SER A 21 -36.65 -10.91 26.84
CA SER A 21 -38.03 -10.74 27.35
C SER A 21 -38.26 -9.62 28.39
N ALA A 22 -39.53 -9.24 28.55
CA ALA A 22 -40.01 -8.01 29.18
C ALA A 22 -40.00 -7.98 30.73
N SER A 23 -40.07 -9.12 31.43
CA SER A 23 -40.20 -9.16 32.89
C SER A 23 -38.87 -8.89 33.64
N GLY A 24 -37.72 -9.20 33.02
CA GLY A 24 -36.40 -8.83 33.53
C GLY A 24 -36.03 -7.36 33.35
N ARG A 25 -36.81 -6.59 32.56
CA ARG A 25 -36.53 -5.17 32.28
C ARG A 25 -36.86 -4.26 33.47
N LEU A 26 -38.01 -4.44 34.12
CA LEU A 26 -38.52 -3.45 35.08
C LEU A 26 -37.72 -3.33 36.39
N ILE A 27 -37.23 -4.46 36.93
CA ILE A 27 -36.48 -4.46 38.20
C ILE A 27 -35.06 -3.91 38.02
N ARG A 28 -34.44 -4.09 36.83
CA ARG A 28 -33.13 -3.50 36.51
C ARG A 28 -33.19 -2.01 36.21
N ILE A 29 -34.29 -1.51 35.63
CA ILE A 29 -34.47 -0.09 35.30
C ILE A 29 -34.45 0.78 36.57
N ARG A 30 -35.09 0.33 37.65
CA ARG A 30 -35.22 1.11 38.90
C ARG A 30 -33.93 1.23 39.73
N LYS A 31 -33.00 0.27 39.63
CA LYS A 31 -31.68 0.35 40.29
C LYS A 31 -30.63 1.08 39.44
N LYS A 32 -30.79 1.12 38.11
CA LYS A 32 -29.88 1.85 37.22
C LYS A 32 -30.14 3.37 37.19
N SER A 33 -31.39 3.83 37.37
CA SER A 33 -31.71 5.27 37.34
C SER A 33 -30.92 6.08 38.38
N LYS A 34 -30.79 5.56 39.62
CA LYS A 34 -30.06 6.27 40.69
C LYS A 34 -28.53 6.35 40.50
N TRP A 35 -27.95 5.51 39.62
CA TRP A 35 -26.53 5.55 39.25
C TRP A 35 -26.26 6.24 37.91
N ILE A 36 -27.29 6.38 37.05
CA ILE A 36 -27.19 7.04 35.75
C ILE A 36 -27.31 8.58 35.89
N ASP A 37 -28.02 9.09 36.90
CA ASP A 37 -28.13 10.54 37.16
C ASP A 37 -26.81 11.23 37.57
N ARG A 38 -25.74 10.47 37.81
CA ARG A 38 -24.39 11.02 38.08
C ARG A 38 -23.41 10.95 36.90
N ARG A 39 -23.83 10.53 35.70
CA ARG A 39 -22.97 10.53 34.51
C ARG A 39 -23.52 11.43 33.40
N SER A 40 -23.22 12.72 33.56
CA SER A 40 -22.91 13.68 32.50
C SER A 40 -23.90 13.78 31.33
N THR A 41 -24.94 14.60 31.50
CA THR A 41 -25.69 15.24 30.40
C THR A 41 -24.90 16.33 29.66
N ARG A 42 -23.59 16.39 29.83
CA ARG A 42 -22.65 17.15 28.98
C ARG A 42 -21.24 16.63 29.29
N VAL A 43 -20.78 15.62 28.57
CA VAL A 43 -19.34 15.56 28.30
C VAL A 43 -19.12 16.68 27.29
N PRO A 44 -18.35 17.74 27.59
CA PRO A 44 -18.02 18.72 26.58
C PRO A 44 -17.12 17.97 25.60
N HIS A 45 -17.67 17.50 24.49
CA HIS A 45 -16.90 16.89 23.42
C HIS A 45 -16.03 17.93 22.69
N ASN A 46 -15.61 19.02 23.35
CA ASN A 46 -14.95 20.19 22.75
C ASN A 46 -15.63 20.68 21.44
N GLY A 47 -16.95 20.47 21.30
CA GLY A 47 -17.69 20.80 20.06
C GLY A 47 -17.55 19.79 18.91
N LYS A 48 -16.98 18.59 19.14
CA LYS A 48 -16.85 17.53 18.13
C LYS A 48 -18.14 16.72 17.98
N ASP A 49 -18.47 16.40 16.74
CA ASP A 49 -19.66 15.64 16.36
C ASP A 49 -19.41 14.15 16.49
N ILE A 50 -20.35 13.45 17.11
CA ILE A 50 -20.38 12.00 17.20
C ILE A 50 -21.18 11.40 16.05
N TRP A 51 -20.83 10.17 15.69
CA TRP A 51 -21.62 9.36 14.77
C TRP A 51 -22.89 8.87 15.45
N TYR A 52 -23.98 8.73 14.69
CA TYR A 52 -25.20 8.11 15.21
C TYR A 52 -24.94 6.64 15.58
N PHE A 53 -25.73 6.13 16.51
CA PHE A 53 -25.60 4.75 16.97
C PHE A 53 -25.81 3.78 15.79
N GLY A 54 -24.78 2.99 15.46
CA GLY A 54 -24.76 2.08 14.31
C GLY A 54 -23.83 2.51 13.16
N ASP A 55 -23.49 3.81 13.08
CA ASP A 55 -22.74 4.39 11.95
C ASP A 55 -21.24 4.53 12.22
N GLN A 56 -20.64 3.75 13.13
CA GLN A 56 -19.21 3.90 13.45
C GLN A 56 -18.35 3.65 12.20
N PRO A 57 -17.76 4.69 11.58
CA PRO A 57 -17.05 4.52 10.34
C PRO A 57 -15.66 4.00 10.66
N SER A 58 -15.28 2.96 9.93
CA SER A 58 -13.89 2.58 9.78
C SER A 58 -13.38 3.05 8.43
N CYS A 59 -12.16 3.58 8.38
CA CYS A 59 -11.50 3.78 7.10
C CYS A 59 -11.21 2.41 6.47
N ALA A 60 -11.75 2.13 5.27
CA ALA A 60 -11.54 0.85 4.59
C ALA A 60 -10.08 0.59 4.21
N LEU A 61 -9.33 1.65 3.85
CA LEU A 61 -7.91 1.56 3.52
C LEU A 61 -7.03 1.37 4.76
N CYS A 62 -7.37 2.06 5.86
CA CYS A 62 -6.54 2.09 7.07
C CYS A 62 -6.95 1.06 8.13
N HIS A 63 -8.17 0.52 8.05
CA HIS A 63 -8.83 -0.32 9.05
C HIS A 63 -8.90 0.30 10.46
N VAL A 64 -8.84 1.64 10.54
CA VAL A 64 -8.95 2.40 11.78
C VAL A 64 -10.41 2.81 11.99
N ARG A 65 -10.91 2.62 13.21
CA ARG A 65 -12.27 3.03 13.62
C ARG A 65 -12.24 4.41 14.26
N PHE A 66 -13.22 5.24 13.95
CA PHE A 66 -13.31 6.61 14.45
C PHE A 66 -14.53 6.80 15.33
N ARG A 67 -14.31 7.52 16.43
CA ARG A 67 -15.38 7.88 17.38
C ARG A 67 -16.05 9.20 17.03
N TYR A 68 -15.30 10.14 16.45
CA TYR A 68 -15.73 11.50 16.12
C TYR A 68 -15.62 11.75 14.61
N LYS A 69 -16.49 12.61 14.06
CA LYS A 69 -16.50 12.94 12.62
C LYS A 69 -15.25 13.73 12.21
N GLN A 70 -14.86 14.71 13.03
CA GLN A 70 -13.69 15.57 12.78
C GLN A 70 -12.40 14.75 12.68
N ASP A 71 -12.26 13.72 13.52
CA ASP A 71 -11.08 12.85 13.52
C ASP A 71 -11.04 11.95 12.29
N TYR A 72 -12.19 11.54 11.75
CA TYR A 72 -12.27 10.82 10.49
C TYR A 72 -11.89 11.69 9.29
N GLU A 73 -12.35 12.94 9.26
CA GLU A 73 -11.96 13.89 8.22
C GLU A 73 -10.47 14.23 8.29
N ALA A 74 -9.94 14.54 9.48
CA ALA A 74 -8.51 14.78 9.68
C ALA A 74 -7.65 13.54 9.32
N HIS A 75 -8.18 12.32 9.52
CA HIS A 75 -7.47 11.11 9.13
C HIS A 75 -7.23 11.00 7.61
N LYS A 76 -8.11 11.53 6.77
CA LYS A 76 -7.92 11.49 5.31
C LYS A 76 -6.65 12.21 4.88
N GLU A 77 -6.29 13.27 5.61
CA GLU A 77 -5.07 14.05 5.41
C GLU A 77 -3.87 13.50 6.20
N SER A 78 -4.09 12.51 7.07
CA SER A 78 -3.01 11.93 7.84
C SER A 78 -2.04 11.12 6.97
N GLU A 79 -0.76 11.15 7.34
CA GLU A 79 0.30 10.41 6.65
C GLU A 79 0.00 8.92 6.51
N LEU A 80 -0.65 8.29 7.48
CA LEU A 80 -1.04 6.89 7.38
C LEU A 80 -1.97 6.65 6.18
N HIS A 81 -2.95 7.53 5.99
CA HIS A 81 -3.92 7.41 4.91
C HIS A 81 -3.29 7.75 3.57
N VAL A 82 -2.60 8.88 3.49
CA VAL A 82 -1.94 9.35 2.26
C VAL A 82 -0.93 8.34 1.74
N ASN A 83 -0.11 7.73 2.62
CA ASN A 83 0.87 6.73 2.21
C ASN A 83 0.23 5.43 1.71
N ARG A 84 -0.89 4.97 2.31
CA ARG A 84 -1.64 3.81 1.81
C ARG A 84 -2.34 4.10 0.49
N LEU A 85 -2.87 5.32 0.34
CA LEU A 85 -3.46 5.77 -0.92
C LEU A 85 -2.40 5.79 -2.03
N ARG A 86 -1.22 6.37 -1.76
CA ARG A 86 -0.07 6.37 -2.67
C ARG A 86 0.37 4.96 -3.06
N TRP A 87 0.36 4.01 -2.11
CA TRP A 87 0.65 2.61 -2.40
C TRP A 87 -0.36 1.99 -3.37
N VAL A 88 -1.66 2.18 -3.11
CA VAL A 88 -2.73 1.69 -3.99
C VAL A 88 -2.60 2.32 -5.38
N GLU A 89 -2.39 3.63 -5.47
CA GLU A 89 -2.14 4.34 -6.72
C GLU A 89 -0.96 3.74 -7.49
N THR A 90 0.17 3.49 -6.83
CA THR A 90 1.36 2.90 -7.44
C THR A 90 1.07 1.49 -7.98
N MET A 91 0.32 0.68 -7.24
CA MET A 91 -0.03 -0.69 -7.64
C MET A 91 -1.04 -0.72 -8.79
N THR A 92 -2.01 0.19 -8.78
CA THR A 92 -2.96 0.34 -9.89
C THR A 92 -2.24 0.82 -11.16
N TRP A 93 -1.39 1.83 -11.04
CA TRP A 93 -0.56 2.31 -12.15
C TRP A 93 0.26 1.19 -12.79
N TRP A 94 0.91 0.35 -11.97
CA TRP A 94 1.70 -0.78 -12.46
C TRP A 94 0.83 -1.74 -13.26
N ARG A 95 -0.30 -2.18 -12.73
CA ARG A 95 -1.17 -3.17 -13.40
C ARG A 95 -1.80 -2.64 -14.68
N GLU A 96 -2.23 -1.38 -14.67
CA GLU A 96 -2.98 -0.80 -15.80
C GLU A 96 -2.07 -0.34 -16.93
N THR A 97 -0.91 0.23 -16.61
CA THR A 97 -0.07 0.91 -17.61
C THR A 97 1.39 0.45 -17.59
N GLY A 98 1.98 0.26 -16.40
CA GLY A 98 3.40 -0.07 -16.26
C GLY A 98 3.75 -1.46 -16.81
N GLU A 99 3.06 -2.49 -16.37
CA GLU A 99 3.31 -3.89 -16.73
C GLU A 99 3.11 -4.16 -18.23
N PRO A 100 1.99 -3.75 -18.88
CA PRO A 100 1.83 -3.95 -20.31
C PRO A 100 2.92 -3.24 -21.13
N ALA A 101 3.29 -2.02 -20.74
CA ALA A 101 4.34 -1.26 -21.41
C ALA A 101 5.72 -1.91 -21.24
N TYR A 102 6.04 -2.41 -20.04
CA TYR A 102 7.28 -3.12 -19.75
C TYR A 102 7.41 -4.40 -20.57
N LEU A 103 6.36 -5.24 -20.60
CA LEU A 103 6.36 -6.48 -21.37
C LEU A 103 6.46 -6.22 -22.87
N LYS A 104 5.77 -5.19 -23.36
CA LYS A 104 5.86 -4.76 -24.76
C LYS A 104 7.30 -4.34 -25.10
N ALA A 105 7.91 -3.47 -24.29
CA ALA A 105 9.28 -3.01 -24.51
C ALA A 105 10.29 -4.17 -24.49
N ALA A 106 10.15 -5.12 -23.56
CA ALA A 106 11.03 -6.29 -23.49
C ALA A 106 10.96 -7.16 -24.76
N ASN A 107 9.75 -7.36 -25.30
CA ASN A 107 9.54 -8.10 -26.55
C ASN A 107 10.11 -7.35 -27.76
N GLU A 108 9.91 -6.04 -27.84
CA GLU A 108 10.45 -5.20 -28.92
C GLU A 108 11.98 -5.17 -28.92
N GLN A 109 12.61 -5.07 -27.74
CA GLN A 109 14.07 -5.14 -27.61
C GLN A 109 14.64 -6.48 -28.10
N TRP A 110 13.98 -7.58 -27.75
CA TRP A 110 14.40 -8.90 -28.22
C TRP A 110 14.21 -9.05 -29.74
N ALA A 111 13.07 -8.60 -30.28
CA ALA A 111 12.82 -8.62 -31.72
C ALA A 111 13.88 -7.81 -32.49
N TRP A 112 14.23 -6.62 -31.99
CA TRP A 112 15.30 -5.80 -32.55
C TRP A 112 16.66 -6.53 -32.52
N PHE A 113 16.98 -7.21 -31.40
CA PHE A 113 18.21 -7.98 -31.27
C PHE A 113 18.26 -9.13 -32.29
N GLU A 114 17.17 -9.86 -32.46
CA GLU A 114 17.07 -10.96 -33.43
C GLU A 114 17.24 -10.48 -34.88
N GLU A 115 16.70 -9.31 -35.23
CA GLU A 115 16.78 -8.79 -36.60
C GLU A 115 18.13 -8.16 -36.90
N LYS A 116 18.68 -7.36 -35.97
CA LYS A 116 19.84 -6.50 -36.25
C LYS A 116 21.17 -7.06 -35.78
N VAL A 117 21.19 -7.79 -34.66
CA VAL A 117 22.44 -8.18 -33.98
C VAL A 117 22.73 -9.66 -34.14
N LEU A 118 21.71 -10.51 -33.96
CA LEU A 118 21.84 -11.95 -33.96
C LEU A 118 22.44 -12.51 -35.26
N PRO A 119 22.13 -12.02 -36.48
CA PRO A 119 22.70 -12.56 -37.70
C PRO A 119 24.22 -12.40 -37.79
N ARG A 120 24.71 -11.23 -37.36
CA ARG A 120 26.15 -10.97 -37.28
C ARG A 120 26.80 -11.88 -36.24
N LYS A 121 26.16 -12.10 -35.09
CA LYS A 121 26.66 -13.00 -34.05
C LYS A 121 26.69 -14.47 -34.48
N ALA A 122 25.70 -14.93 -35.23
CA ALA A 122 25.68 -16.28 -35.78
C ALA A 122 26.85 -16.51 -36.76
N GLN A 123 27.15 -15.51 -37.60
CA GLN A 123 28.32 -15.53 -38.50
C GLN A 123 29.64 -15.55 -37.73
N GLU A 124 29.79 -14.72 -36.69
CA GLU A 124 30.99 -14.69 -35.83
C GLU A 124 31.23 -16.02 -35.10
N MET A 125 30.16 -16.77 -34.77
CA MET A 125 30.23 -18.07 -34.12
C MET A 125 30.22 -19.26 -35.09
N HIS A 126 30.13 -19.02 -36.40
CA HIS A 126 30.01 -20.04 -37.43
C HIS A 126 28.87 -21.05 -37.19
N CYS A 127 27.72 -20.59 -36.69
CA CYS A 127 26.55 -21.44 -36.45
C CYS A 127 25.31 -20.94 -37.19
N SER A 128 24.25 -21.75 -37.21
CA SER A 128 22.98 -21.35 -37.78
C SER A 128 22.29 -20.26 -36.94
N LEU A 129 21.40 -19.48 -37.54
CA LEU A 129 20.61 -18.47 -36.83
C LEU A 129 19.77 -19.06 -35.71
N GLU A 130 19.23 -20.27 -35.91
CA GLU A 130 18.42 -20.96 -34.90
C GLU A 130 19.24 -21.43 -33.70
N GLU A 131 20.43 -21.97 -33.95
CA GLU A 131 21.37 -22.33 -32.87
C GLU A 131 21.83 -21.08 -32.11
N ALA A 132 22.17 -20.00 -32.81
CA ALA A 132 22.53 -18.73 -32.19
C ALA A 132 21.40 -18.20 -31.29
N ARG A 133 20.14 -18.28 -31.74
CA ARG A 133 18.97 -17.88 -30.94
C ARG A 133 18.91 -18.66 -29.62
N ARG A 134 19.06 -19.98 -29.67
CA ARG A 134 19.04 -20.85 -28.48
C ARG A 134 20.23 -20.57 -27.56
N LEU A 135 21.41 -20.27 -28.11
CA LEU A 135 22.61 -19.97 -27.33
C LEU A 135 22.51 -18.64 -26.58
N TYR A 136 22.08 -17.57 -27.25
CA TYR A 136 21.97 -16.24 -26.64
C TYR A 136 20.76 -16.09 -25.71
N ARG A 137 19.71 -16.89 -25.91
CA ARG A 137 18.54 -16.91 -25.02
C ARG A 137 18.11 -18.35 -24.74
N GLN A 138 18.79 -18.95 -23.76
CA GLN A 138 18.51 -20.31 -23.31
C GLN A 138 17.18 -20.42 -22.55
N SER A 139 16.79 -19.34 -21.86
CA SER A 139 15.55 -19.28 -21.08
C SER A 139 14.97 -17.87 -21.09
N VAL A 140 13.66 -17.76 -20.91
CA VAL A 140 12.98 -16.48 -20.73
C VAL A 140 12.80 -16.20 -19.24
N MET A 141 13.55 -15.22 -18.72
CA MET A 141 13.37 -14.72 -17.36
C MET A 141 12.78 -13.32 -17.45
N THR A 142 11.47 -13.21 -17.24
CA THR A 142 10.77 -11.92 -17.19
C THR A 142 10.81 -11.39 -15.77
N GLU A 143 11.33 -10.18 -15.56
CA GLU A 143 11.33 -9.59 -14.23
C GLU A 143 9.93 -9.15 -13.83
N THR A 144 9.62 -9.29 -12.54
CA THR A 144 8.38 -8.83 -11.95
C THR A 144 8.71 -8.03 -10.68
N PRO A 145 7.81 -7.17 -10.17
CA PRO A 145 8.08 -6.41 -8.95
C PRO A 145 8.36 -7.26 -7.71
N THR A 146 7.96 -8.53 -7.71
CA THR A 146 8.26 -9.50 -6.64
C THR A 146 9.48 -10.38 -6.93
N TRP A 147 9.92 -10.43 -8.18
CA TRP A 147 11.10 -11.19 -8.62
C TRP A 147 11.92 -10.30 -9.57
N HIS A 148 12.72 -9.43 -8.96
CA HIS A 148 13.54 -8.44 -9.65
C HIS A 148 15.01 -8.58 -9.26
N ARG A 149 15.89 -8.11 -10.15
CA ARG A 149 17.31 -7.92 -9.86
C ARG A 149 17.52 -6.70 -8.96
N PRO A 150 18.74 -6.50 -8.41
CA PRO A 150 19.04 -5.27 -7.67
C PRO A 150 18.63 -4.03 -8.45
N LEU A 151 17.95 -3.09 -7.78
CA LEU A 151 17.41 -1.88 -8.42
C LEU A 151 18.52 -1.02 -9.05
N GLN A 152 19.73 -1.09 -8.49
CA GLN A 152 20.89 -0.36 -8.94
C GLN A 152 22.14 -1.24 -8.79
N CYS A 153 23.14 -0.97 -9.62
CA CYS A 153 24.45 -1.59 -9.46
C CYS A 153 25.07 -1.20 -8.11
N PRO A 154 25.85 -2.10 -7.48
CA PRO A 154 26.53 -1.79 -6.23
C PRO A 154 27.52 -0.64 -6.41
N THR A 155 27.74 0.13 -5.34
CA THR A 155 28.71 1.22 -5.34
C THR A 155 30.13 0.67 -5.50
N VAL A 156 30.90 1.26 -6.43
CA VAL A 156 32.26 0.79 -6.75
C VAL A 156 33.24 1.09 -5.62
N LYS A 157 33.10 2.25 -4.97
CA LYS A 157 33.93 2.66 -3.84
C LYS A 157 33.07 2.69 -2.59
N GLN A 158 33.51 1.96 -1.56
CA GLN A 158 32.89 1.98 -0.24
C GLN A 158 33.56 3.03 0.63
N GLU A 159 32.78 3.60 1.54
CA GLU A 159 33.28 4.54 2.53
C GLU A 159 34.30 3.86 3.45
N VAL A 160 35.40 4.56 3.76
CA VAL A 160 36.42 4.06 4.69
C VAL A 160 35.84 4.15 6.09
N ARG A 161 35.85 3.03 6.82
CA ARG A 161 35.39 3.01 8.21
C ARG A 161 36.45 3.62 9.11
N GLU A 162 36.16 4.82 9.61
CA GLU A 162 37.01 5.53 10.55
C GLU A 162 37.07 4.84 11.93
N PRO A 163 38.12 5.09 12.74
CA PRO A 163 38.18 4.63 14.12
C PRO A 163 37.03 5.20 14.98
N ARG A 164 36.72 4.49 16.06
CA ARG A 164 35.64 4.85 17.01
C ARG A 164 35.73 6.30 17.47
N ASP A 165 34.59 7.00 17.44
CA ASP A 165 34.40 8.36 17.96
C ASP A 165 35.45 9.37 17.44
N GLN A 166 35.88 9.23 16.16
CA GLN A 166 36.90 10.07 15.53
C GLN A 166 38.27 10.07 16.26
N ARG A 167 38.58 8.99 17.00
CA ARG A 167 39.90 8.83 17.62
C ARG A 167 40.98 8.74 16.55
N TRP A 168 42.15 9.31 16.83
CA TRP A 168 43.28 9.33 15.91
C TRP A 168 44.59 8.92 16.60
N PRO A 169 45.47 8.13 15.95
CA PRO A 169 45.27 7.47 14.65
C PRO A 169 44.39 6.22 14.73
N SER A 170 44.12 5.71 15.94
CA SER A 170 43.38 4.47 16.15
C SER A 170 42.62 4.47 17.48
N SER A 171 41.69 3.53 17.62
CA SER A 171 41.01 3.23 18.87
C SER A 171 41.44 1.86 19.38
N PRO A 172 41.74 1.68 20.67
CA PRO A 172 42.05 0.36 21.25
C PRO A 172 40.82 -0.56 21.32
N LYS A 173 39.64 -0.02 21.05
CA LYS A 173 38.35 -0.70 21.08
C LYS A 173 37.64 -0.47 19.75
N TRP A 174 36.87 -1.46 19.34
CA TRP A 174 35.93 -1.34 18.22
C TRP A 174 34.79 -0.36 18.54
#